data_AF-A0A2A3HF42-F1
#
_entry.id   AF-A0A2A3HF42-F1
#
_cell.length_a   1.000
_cell.length_b   1.000
_cell.length_c   1.000
_cell.angle_alpha   90.00
_cell.angle_beta   90.00
_cell.angle_gamma   90.00
#
_symmetry.space_group_name_H-M   'P 1'
#
loop_
_entity.id
_entity.type
_entity.pdbx_description
1 polymer ?
#
loop_
_entity_poly.entity_id
_entity_poly.type
_entity_poly.pdbx_seq_one_letter_code
_entity_poly.pdbx_strand_id
1 'polypeptide(L)' 'MEEGKFKVGDRIRIVRMEGEPEYSGREGVIEHVSTAYEPAGILEQLHGTWGGLAVQPERDTIEMIQQGE' A
#
# COMPACT_ATOMS: atom_id res chain seq x y z
N MET A 1 6.97 17.70 9.17
CA MET A 1 6.17 17.03 8.14
C MET A 1 5.94 15.64 8.69
N GLU A 2 4.69 15.23 8.93
CA GLU A 2 4.45 13.83 9.33
C GLU A 2 4.91 12.96 8.16
N GLU A 3 5.91 12.12 8.41
CA GLU A 3 6.26 11.06 7.48
C GLU A 3 5.05 10.11 7.38
N GLY A 4 4.69 9.73 6.15
CA GLY A 4 3.62 8.77 5.90
C GLY A 4 3.84 7.49 6.72
N LYS A 5 2.75 6.81 7.09
CA LYS A 5 2.79 5.60 7.93
C LYS A 5 3.59 4.47 7.27
N PHE A 6 3.78 4.52 5.96
CA PHE A 6 4.47 3.53 5.15
C PHE A 6 5.57 4.20 4.31
N LYS A 7 6.70 3.51 4.13
CA LYS A 7 7.83 3.98 3.31
C LYS A 7 8.40 2.88 2.43
N VAL A 8 9.19 3.29 1.43
CA VAL A 8 9.97 2.35 0.59
C VAL A 8 10.84 1.47 1.48
N GLY A 9 10.86 0.17 1.21
CA GLY A 9 11.57 -0.84 1.99
C GLY A 9 10.70 -1.54 3.05
N ASP A 10 9.55 -0.98 3.43
CA ASP A 10 8.62 -1.67 4.32
C ASP A 10 8.05 -2.92 3.65
N ARG A 11 7.86 -3.97 4.44
CA ARG A 11 7.14 -5.18 4.02
C ARG A 11 5.74 -5.17 4.59
N ILE A 12 4.74 -5.34 3.72
CA ILE A 12 3.32 -5.37 4.11
C ILE A 12 2.65 -6.64 3.60
N ARG A 13 1.52 -6.98 4.22
CA ARG A 13 0.55 -7.95 3.72
C ARG A 13 -0.75 -7.23 3.35
N ILE A 14 -1.29 -7.53 2.19
CA ILE A 14 -2.62 -7.10 1.77
C ILE A 14 -3.63 -8.03 2.43
N VAL A 15 -4.36 -7.57 3.45
CA VAL A 15 -5.43 -8.35 4.09
C VAL A 15 -6.68 -8.32 3.21
N ARG A 16 -7.00 -7.16 2.62
CA ARG A 16 -8.09 -6.97 1.66
C ARG A 16 -7.81 -5.76 0.79
N MET A 17 -7.96 -5.92 -0.53
CA MET A 17 -8.00 -4.81 -1.49
C MET A 17 -9.43 -4.57 -1.94
N GLU A 18 -9.91 -3.33 -1.89
CA GLU A 18 -11.29 -3.00 -2.27
C GLU A 18 -11.48 -3.20 -3.79
N GLY A 19 -12.45 -4.03 -4.17
CA GLY A 19 -12.74 -4.34 -5.59
C GLY A 19 -11.88 -5.45 -6.19
N GLU A 20 -10.74 -5.78 -5.59
CA GLU A 20 -9.71 -6.68 -6.16
C GLU A 20 -9.35 -7.82 -5.17
N PRO A 21 -10.28 -8.72 -4.83
CA PRO A 21 -10.09 -9.73 -3.79
C PRO A 21 -8.93 -10.70 -4.04
N GLU A 22 -8.50 -10.91 -5.29
CA GLU A 22 -7.37 -11.77 -5.68
C GLU A 22 -6.00 -11.29 -5.19
N TYR A 23 -5.92 -10.06 -4.66
CA TYR A 23 -4.72 -9.54 -4.01
C TYR A 23 -4.68 -9.85 -2.51
N SER A 24 -5.77 -10.33 -1.92
CA SER A 24 -5.82 -10.69 -0.49
C SER A 24 -4.84 -11.82 -0.17
N GLY A 25 -4.12 -11.68 0.93
CA GLY A 25 -3.07 -12.59 1.39
C GLY A 25 -1.70 -12.40 0.74
N ARG A 26 -1.58 -11.56 -0.30
CA ARG A 26 -0.28 -11.27 -0.91
C ARG A 26 0.57 -10.42 0.02
N GLU A 27 1.87 -10.66 -0.04
CA GLU A 27 2.89 -9.91 0.68
C GLU A 27 3.92 -9.38 -0.31
N GLY A 28 4.50 -8.23 0.02
CA GLY A 28 5.62 -7.70 -0.73
C GLY A 28 6.25 -6.51 -0.06
N VAL A 29 7.31 -6.03 -0.67
CA VAL A 29 8.08 -4.87 -0.23
C VAL A 29 7.62 -3.65 -1.01
N ILE A 30 7.44 -2.52 -0.33
CA ILE A 30 7.14 -1.23 -0.95
C ILE A 30 8.38 -0.78 -1.73
N GLU A 31 8.22 -0.59 -3.04
CA GLU A 31 9.29 -0.12 -3.93
C GLU A 31 9.13 1.36 -4.30
N HIS A 32 7.90 1.87 -4.25
CA HIS A 32 7.59 3.25 -4.60
C HIS A 32 6.32 3.73 -3.89
N VAL A 33 6.35 4.97 -3.39
CA VAL A 33 5.19 5.65 -2.80
C VAL A 33 4.86 6.87 -3.65
N SER A 34 3.58 7.00 -3.99
CA SER A 34 3.07 8.11 -4.80
C SER A 34 1.73 8.57 -4.25
N THR A 35 1.21 9.68 -4.79
CA THR A 35 -0.13 10.17 -4.45
C THR A 35 -1.00 10.24 -5.69
N ALA A 36 -2.27 9.86 -5.58
CA ALA A 36 -3.27 10.02 -6.63
C ALA A 36 -4.31 11.07 -6.22
N TYR A 37 -4.74 11.89 -7.20
CA TYR A 37 -5.83 12.84 -7.01
C TYR A 37 -7.16 12.17 -7.36
N GLU A 38 -8.01 11.99 -6.37
CA GLU A 38 -9.36 11.47 -6.50
C GLU A 38 -10.39 12.57 -6.19
N PRO A 39 -11.65 12.43 -6.64
CA PRO A 39 -12.71 13.39 -6.29
C PRO A 39 -12.89 13.58 -4.77
N ALA A 40 -12.53 12.58 -3.98
CA ALA A 40 -12.62 12.60 -2.52
C ALA A 40 -11.38 13.19 -1.81
N GLY A 41 -10.30 13.49 -2.54
CA GLY A 41 -9.06 14.02 -1.97
C GLY A 41 -7.80 13.43 -2.59
N ILE A 42 -6.68 13.59 -1.90
CA ILE A 42 -5.39 13.00 -2.29
C ILE A 42 -5.23 11.70 -1.49
N LEU A 43 -4.98 10.59 -2.17
CA LEU A 43 -4.75 9.29 -1.56
C LEU A 43 -3.30 8.85 -1.75
N GLU A 44 -2.73 8.22 -0.72
CA GLU A 44 -1.44 7.56 -0.83
C GLU A 44 -1.57 6.26 -1.65
N GLN A 45 -0.59 6.00 -2.50
CA GLN A 45 -0.51 4.81 -3.34
C GLN A 45 0.84 4.13 -3.15
N LEU A 46 0.79 2.94 -2.57
CA LEU A 46 1.95 2.08 -2.35
C LEU A 46 2.06 1.12 -3.53
N HIS A 47 3.21 1.11 -4.19
CA HIS A 47 3.56 0.16 -5.24
C HIS A 47 4.64 -0.77 -4.70
N GLY A 48 4.52 -2.06 -4.98
CA GLY A 48 5.46 -3.03 -4.42
C GLY A 48 5.43 -4.38 -5.11
N THR A 49 6.21 -5.31 -4.57
CA THR A 49 6.50 -6.59 -5.22
C THR A 49 5.32 -7.57 -5.28
N TRP A 50 4.15 -7.20 -4.77
CA TRP A 50 2.93 -8.04 -4.73
C TRP A 50 2.13 -8.07 -6.05
N GLY A 51 2.43 -7.19 -7.01
CA GLY A 51 1.80 -7.19 -8.33
C GLY A 51 1.67 -5.79 -8.95
N GLY A 52 0.81 -5.67 -9.95
CA GLY A 52 0.71 -4.46 -10.78
C GLY A 52 -0.27 -3.39 -10.29
N LEU A 53 -0.91 -3.58 -9.13
CA LEU A 53 -1.85 -2.61 -8.55
C LEU A 53 -1.26 -1.93 -7.32
N ALA A 54 -1.60 -0.65 -7.18
CA ALA A 54 -1.26 0.14 -6.01
C ALA A 54 -2.23 -0.16 -4.86
N VAL A 55 -1.67 -0.36 -3.67
CA VAL A 55 -2.43 -0.40 -2.42
C VAL A 55 -2.69 1.03 -1.95
N GLN A 56 -3.92 1.31 -1.52
CA GLN A 56 -4.33 2.59 -0.95
C GLN A 56 -4.63 2.40 0.55
N PRO A 57 -3.73 2.79 1.48
CA PRO A 57 -3.89 2.52 2.91
C PRO A 57 -5.18 3.06 3.54
N GLU A 58 -5.80 4.07 2.92
CA GLU A 58 -7.06 4.68 3.35
C GLU A 58 -8.30 3.86 2.97
N ARG A 59 -8.19 2.95 1.99
CA ARG A 59 -9.29 2.13 1.46
C ARG A 59 -9.09 0.64 1.70
N ASP A 60 -7.85 0.20 1.54
CA ASP A 60 -7.45 -1.19 1.67
C ASP A 60 -7.12 -1.53 3.12
N THR A 61 -7.28 -2.80 3.47
CA THR A 61 -6.82 -3.30 4.77
C THR A 61 -5.46 -3.95 4.57
N ILE A 62 -4.44 -3.40 5.22
CA ILE A 62 -3.07 -3.91 5.18
C ILE A 62 -2.48 -4.05 6.57
N GLU A 63 -1.53 -4.98 6.68
CA GLU A 63 -0.77 -5.25 7.88
C GLU A 63 0.71 -4.97 7.63
N MET A 64 1.34 -4.23 8.55
CA MET A 64 2.80 -4.06 8.56
C MET A 64 3.45 -5.35 9.05
N ILE A 65 4.28 -5.97 8.21
CA ILE A 65 5.02 -7.18 8.54
C ILE A 65 6.42 -6.84 9.03
N GLN A 66 7.08 -5.87 8.40
CA GLN A 66 8.42 -5.42 8.76
C GLN A 66 8.62 -3.98 8.31
N GLN A 67 9.27 -3.17 9.16
CA GLN A 67 9.73 -1.83 8.76
C GLN A 67 11.04 -1.95 7.97
N GLY A 68 11.12 -1.21 6.86
CA GLY A 68 12.36 -1.01 6.12
C GLY A 68 13.33 -0.14 6.92
N GLU A 69 14.62 -0.32 6.66
CA GLU A 69 15.67 0.51 7.24
C GLU A 69 15.65 1.92 6.62
#